data_AF-A0A0M8PY67-F1
#
_entry.id   AF-A0A0M8PY67-F1
#
_cell.length_a   1.000
_cell.length_b   1.000
_cell.length_c   1.000
_cell.angle_alpha   90.00
_cell.angle_beta   90.00
_cell.angle_gamma   90.00
#
_symmetry.space_group_name_H-M   'P 1'
#
loop_
_entity.id
_entity.type
_entity.pdbx_description
1 polymer ?
#
loop_
_entity_poly.entity_id
_entity_poly.type
_entity_poly.pdbx_seq_one_letter_code
_entity_poly.pdbx_strand_id
1 'polypeptide(L)'
;MIEQLQQAYEQGLKNLVFVNFSSKSVIGGDGMKEKDLSELELSKEIACCEDITTAINWYLRDGDYDSVRACIAALEKSVSKIEHLENQIKAKRRNNLYEMASQLCKQGKSAKVVKFNANSSL
;
A
#
# COMPACT_ATOMS: atom_id res chain seq x y z
N MET A 1 1.90 19.31 31.73
CA MET A 1 0.64 18.61 31.36
C MET A 1 0.58 18.34 29.85
N ILE A 2 0.86 19.34 29.00
CA ILE A 2 0.92 19.15 27.53
C ILE A 2 2.02 18.16 27.10
N GLU A 3 3.21 18.24 27.67
CA GLU A 3 4.32 17.31 27.35
C GLU A 3 4.00 15.84 27.69
N GLN A 4 3.27 15.60 28.78
CA GLN A 4 2.84 14.26 29.17
C GLN A 4 1.78 13.70 28.21
N LEU A 5 0.91 14.58 27.68
CA LEU A 5 -0.07 14.23 26.66
C LEU A 5 0.61 13.93 25.32
N GLN A 6 1.62 14.70 24.95
CA GLN A 6 2.41 14.48 23.74
C GLN A 6 3.22 13.18 23.83
N GLN A 7 3.85 12.91 24.97
CA GLN A 7 4.53 11.63 25.21
C GLN A 7 3.54 10.46 25.16
N ALA A 8 2.39 10.56 25.84
CA ALA A 8 1.37 9.51 25.80
C ALA A 8 0.84 9.27 24.38
N TYR A 9 0.68 10.31 23.58
CA TYR A 9 0.27 10.23 22.18
C TYR A 9 1.33 9.56 21.29
N GLU A 10 2.60 9.96 21.40
CA GLU A 10 3.71 9.31 20.68
C GLU A 10 3.89 7.85 21.08
N GLN A 11 3.67 7.52 22.35
CA GLN A 11 3.75 6.15 22.85
C GLN A 11 2.55 5.30 22.39
N GLY A 12 1.36 5.91 22.32
CA GLY A 12 0.16 5.29 21.73
C GLY A 12 0.34 4.98 20.23
N LEU A 13 0.95 5.90 19.48
CA LEU A 13 1.30 5.72 18.06
C LEU A 13 2.32 4.59 17.84
N LYS A 14 3.30 4.44 18.73
CA LYS A 14 4.27 3.32 18.67
C LYS A 14 3.64 1.95 18.97
N ASN A 15 2.54 1.94 19.73
CA ASN A 15 1.82 0.72 20.10
C ASN A 15 0.66 0.38 19.15
N LEU A 16 0.43 1.19 18.12
CA LEU A 16 -0.57 0.93 17.08
C LEU A 16 -0.09 -0.23 16.20
N VAL A 17 -0.52 -1.43 16.57
CA VAL A 17 -0.33 -2.65 15.81
C VAL A 17 -1.48 -2.79 14.83
N PHE A 18 -1.20 -2.57 13.55
CA PHE A 18 -2.16 -2.87 12.49
C PHE A 18 -2.14 -4.39 12.24
N VAL A 19 -3.29 -5.06 12.24
CA VAL A 19 -3.35 -6.50 12.03
C VAL A 19 -4.02 -6.77 10.69
N ASN A 20 -3.32 -7.45 9.79
CA ASN A 20 -3.94 -7.97 8.59
C ASN A 20 -4.69 -9.25 8.95
N PHE A 21 -6.02 -9.17 9.06
CA PHE A 21 -6.87 -10.31 9.43
C PHE A 21 -6.85 -11.44 8.39
N SER A 22 -6.60 -11.14 7.12
CA SER A 22 -6.53 -12.13 6.04
C SER A 22 -5.24 -12.96 6.10
N SER A 23 -4.12 -12.36 6.49
CA SER A 23 -2.83 -13.05 6.62
C SER A 23 -2.46 -13.43 8.06
N LYS A 24 -3.26 -13.02 9.06
CA LYS A 24 -2.99 -13.16 10.50
C LYS A 24 -1.61 -12.65 10.90
N SER A 25 -1.14 -11.57 10.27
CA SER A 25 0.16 -10.95 10.56
C SER A 25 0.03 -9.54 11.11
N VAL A 26 0.96 -9.18 11.98
CA VAL A 26 1.13 -7.82 12.50
C VAL A 26 1.87 -7.00 11.45
N ILE A 27 1.19 -5.99 10.92
CA ILE A 27 1.74 -4.95 10.07
C ILE A 27 2.62 -4.07 10.96
N GLY A 28 3.95 -4.12 10.75
CA GLY A 28 4.94 -3.25 11.39
C GLY A 28 5.96 -3.90 12.34
N GLY A 29 5.97 -5.22 12.54
CA GLY A 29 6.97 -5.91 13.38
C GLY A 29 8.26 -6.29 12.64
N ASP A 30 9.34 -6.56 13.39
CA ASP A 30 10.71 -6.93 12.91
C ASP A 30 10.78 -8.13 11.93
N GLY A 31 9.67 -8.85 11.72
CA GLY A 31 9.54 -9.96 10.77
C GLY A 31 8.88 -9.59 9.44
N MET A 32 8.63 -8.30 9.18
CA MET A 32 7.93 -7.84 7.99
C MET A 32 8.79 -8.11 6.74
N LYS A 33 8.44 -9.15 5.99
CA LYS A 33 9.05 -9.40 4.68
C LYS A 33 8.75 -8.18 3.82
N GLU A 34 9.68 -7.76 2.95
CA GLU A 34 9.49 -6.61 2.04
C GLU A 34 8.14 -6.59 1.30
N LYS A 35 7.50 -7.75 1.12
CA LYS A 35 6.13 -7.87 0.57
C LYS A 35 5.11 -7.06 1.38
N ASP A 36 5.14 -7.19 2.69
CA ASP A 36 4.18 -6.53 3.58
C ASP A 36 4.49 -5.02 3.65
N LEU A 37 5.75 -4.61 3.44
CA LEU A 37 6.17 -3.20 3.37
C LEU A 37 5.60 -2.50 2.14
N SER A 38 5.73 -3.06 0.95
CA SER A 38 5.18 -2.44 -0.27
C SER A 38 3.64 -2.38 -0.26
N GLU A 39 2.98 -3.43 0.27
CA GLU A 39 1.51 -3.44 0.42
C GLU A 39 1.04 -2.43 1.49
N LEU A 40 1.79 -2.26 2.58
CA LEU A 40 1.55 -1.22 3.58
C LEU A 40 1.77 0.19 3.00
N GLU A 41 2.85 0.41 2.28
CA GLU A 41 3.14 1.68 1.62
C GLU A 41 2.05 2.07 0.63
N LEU A 42 1.55 1.11 -0.15
CA LEU A 42 0.40 1.32 -1.04
C LEU A 42 -0.84 1.74 -0.24
N SER A 43 -1.14 1.05 0.86
CA SER A 43 -2.29 1.39 1.71
C SER A 43 -2.17 2.79 2.33
N LYS A 44 -0.97 3.18 2.76
CA LYS A 44 -0.72 4.52 3.30
C LYS A 44 -0.89 5.60 2.24
N GLU A 45 -0.41 5.34 1.02
CA GLU A 45 -0.53 6.29 -0.08
C GLU A 45 -2.00 6.48 -0.51
N ILE A 46 -2.79 5.40 -0.51
CA ILE A 46 -4.24 5.48 -0.79
C ILE A 46 -4.94 6.33 0.27
N ALA A 47 -4.67 6.10 1.55
CA ALA A 47 -5.25 6.92 2.63
C ALA A 47 -4.87 8.40 2.49
N CYS A 48 -3.62 8.70 2.12
CA CYS A 48 -3.17 10.06 1.84
C CYS A 48 -3.99 10.72 0.71
N CYS A 49 -4.33 9.99 -0.36
CA CYS A 49 -5.19 10.50 -1.43
C CYS A 49 -6.61 10.85 -0.93
N GLU A 50 -7.16 10.08 -0.01
CA GLU A 50 -8.47 10.35 0.61
C GLU A 50 -8.43 11.63 1.46
N ASP A 51 -7.36 11.81 2.24
CA ASP A 51 -7.12 13.02 3.03
C ASP A 51 -6.96 14.26 2.13
N ILE A 52 -6.17 14.15 1.06
CA ILE A 52 -6.00 15.24 0.07
C ILE A 52 -7.34 15.58 -0.59
N THR A 53 -8.14 14.58 -0.95
CA THR A 53 -9.47 14.79 -1.53
C THR A 53 -10.39 15.52 -0.56
N THR A 54 -10.34 15.16 0.72
CA THR A 54 -11.08 15.84 1.79
C THR A 54 -10.64 17.30 1.93
N ALA A 55 -9.34 17.56 1.89
CA ALA A 55 -8.79 18.91 1.93
C ALA A 55 -9.23 19.76 0.72
N ILE A 56 -9.20 19.20 -0.50
CA ILE A 56 -9.69 19.86 -1.71
C ILE A 56 -11.15 20.30 -1.53
N ASN A 57 -12.02 19.41 -1.05
CA ASN A 57 -13.42 19.72 -0.81
C ASN A 57 -13.60 20.86 0.22
N TRP A 58 -12.72 20.93 1.21
CA TRP A 58 -12.74 22.00 2.20
C TRP A 58 -12.32 23.35 1.59
N TYR A 59 -11.17 23.41 0.91
CA TYR A 59 -10.69 24.64 0.26
C TYR A 59 -11.63 25.14 -0.84
N LEU A 60 -12.30 24.23 -1.57
CA LEU A 60 -13.33 24.60 -2.55
C LEU A 60 -14.52 25.33 -1.89
N ARG A 61 -14.93 24.91 -0.69
CA ARG A 61 -16.02 25.57 0.06
C ARG A 61 -15.59 26.93 0.59
N ASP A 62 -14.31 27.07 0.94
CA ASP A 62 -13.72 28.32 1.42
C ASP A 62 -13.40 29.30 0.28
N GLY A 63 -13.38 28.82 -0.97
CA GLY A 63 -13.02 29.62 -2.14
C GLY A 63 -11.50 29.83 -2.32
N ASP A 64 -10.68 29.09 -1.58
CA ASP A 64 -9.21 29.12 -1.68
C ASP A 64 -8.72 28.23 -2.83
N TYR A 65 -8.80 28.77 -4.04
CA TYR A 65 -8.43 28.04 -5.25
C TYR A 65 -6.91 27.82 -5.41
N ASP A 66 -6.07 28.61 -4.73
CA ASP A 66 -4.62 28.43 -4.75
C ASP A 66 -4.24 27.18 -3.94
N SER A 67 -4.83 27.01 -2.75
CA SER A 67 -4.68 25.78 -1.97
C SER A 67 -5.28 24.55 -2.69
N VAL A 68 -6.43 24.70 -3.36
CA VAL A 68 -6.98 23.62 -4.21
C VAL A 68 -5.98 23.20 -5.28
N ARG A 69 -5.37 24.16 -6.00
CA ARG A 69 -4.37 23.87 -7.04
C ARG A 69 -3.16 23.12 -6.45
N ALA A 70 -2.67 23.53 -5.28
CA ALA A 70 -1.57 22.85 -4.61
C ALA A 70 -1.93 21.41 -4.22
N CYS A 71 -3.13 21.20 -3.68
CA CYS A 71 -3.62 19.85 -3.33
C CYS A 71 -3.80 18.95 -4.55
N ILE A 72 -4.28 19.48 -5.69
CA ILE A 72 -4.37 18.70 -6.94
C ILE A 72 -3.00 18.23 -7.41
N ALA A 73 -1.98 19.11 -7.38
CA ALA A 73 -0.62 18.72 -7.74
C ALA A 73 -0.05 17.62 -6.81
N ALA A 74 -0.36 17.70 -5.51
CA ALA A 74 -0.01 16.65 -4.55
C ALA A 74 -0.74 15.33 -4.83
N LEU A 75 -2.01 15.39 -5.23
CA LEU A 75 -2.82 14.22 -5.58
C LEU A 75 -2.26 13.52 -6.83
N GLU A 76 -1.91 14.27 -7.88
CA GLU A 76 -1.30 13.71 -9.11
C GLU A 76 0.00 12.94 -8.81
N LYS A 77 0.83 13.49 -7.93
CA LYS A 77 2.06 12.83 -7.48
C LYS A 77 1.77 11.54 -6.70
N SER A 78 0.76 11.57 -5.84
CA SER A 78 0.36 10.41 -5.02
C SER A 78 -0.23 9.30 -5.89
N VAL A 79 -1.08 9.63 -6.88
CA VAL A 79 -1.60 8.69 -7.87
C VAL A 79 -0.48 8.03 -8.68
N SER A 80 0.50 8.82 -9.13
CA SER A 80 1.67 8.29 -9.85
C SER A 80 2.48 7.31 -9.00
N LYS A 81 2.62 7.59 -7.69
CA LYS A 81 3.30 6.71 -6.74
C LYS A 81 2.50 5.43 -6.48
N ILE A 82 1.18 5.51 -6.35
CA ILE A 82 0.28 4.34 -6.25
C ILE A 82 0.49 3.42 -7.46
N GLU A 83 0.47 3.95 -8.68
CA GLU A 83 0.66 3.16 -9.89
C GLU A 83 2.03 2.46 -9.89
N HIS A 84 3.08 3.17 -9.46
CA HIS A 84 4.41 2.59 -9.35
C HIS A 84 4.46 1.44 -8.33
N LEU A 85 3.90 1.65 -7.14
CA LEU A 85 3.83 0.64 -6.07
C LEU A 85 3.03 -0.59 -6.51
N GLU A 86 1.88 -0.38 -7.17
CA GLU A 86 1.10 -1.49 -7.73
C GLU A 86 1.90 -2.31 -8.73
N ASN A 87 2.63 -1.65 -9.63
CA ASN A 87 3.44 -2.32 -10.64
C ASN A 87 4.57 -3.13 -10.00
N GLN A 88 5.23 -2.59 -8.96
CA GLN A 88 6.22 -3.33 -8.20
C GLN A 88 5.62 -4.55 -7.50
N ILE A 89 4.47 -4.40 -6.83
CA ILE A 89 3.76 -5.50 -6.16
C ILE A 89 3.38 -6.59 -7.17
N LYS A 90 2.82 -6.21 -8.33
CA LYS A 90 2.46 -7.14 -9.42
C LYS A 90 3.70 -7.88 -9.93
N ALA A 91 4.81 -7.19 -10.17
CA ALA A 91 6.06 -7.79 -10.63
C ALA A 91 6.62 -8.77 -9.59
N LYS A 92 6.67 -8.38 -8.32
CA LYS A 92 7.15 -9.22 -7.22
C LYS A 92 6.29 -10.48 -7.05
N ARG A 93 4.96 -10.36 -7.10
CA ARG A 93 4.04 -11.51 -7.07
C ARG A 93 4.29 -12.48 -8.22
N ARG A 94 4.53 -11.98 -9.44
CA ARG A 94 4.89 -12.83 -10.60
C ARG A 94 6.21 -13.55 -10.38
N ASN A 95 7.26 -12.85 -9.94
CA ASN A 95 8.58 -13.45 -9.72
C ASN A 95 8.53 -14.55 -8.65
N ASN A 96 7.85 -14.31 -7.53
CA ASN A 96 7.67 -15.32 -6.49
C ASN A 96 6.94 -16.57 -7.01
N LEU A 97 5.93 -16.39 -7.86
CA LEU A 97 5.21 -17.51 -8.46
C LEU A 97 6.10 -18.33 -9.40
N TYR A 98 6.98 -17.67 -10.16
CA TYR A 98 8.00 -18.35 -10.97
C TYR A 98 9.00 -19.12 -10.11
N GLU A 99 9.47 -18.55 -9.00
CA GLU A 99 10.37 -19.23 -8.07
C GLU A 99 9.72 -20.47 -7.45
N MET A 100 8.48 -20.35 -6.97
CA MET A 100 7.72 -21.48 -6.43
C MET A 100 7.53 -22.59 -7.46
N ALA A 101 7.17 -22.24 -8.70
CA ALA A 101 7.04 -23.21 -9.77
C ALA A 101 8.37 -23.89 -10.13
N SER A 102 9.48 -23.14 -10.13
CA SER A 102 10.83 -23.69 -10.33
C SER A 102 11.19 -24.69 -9.22
N GLN A 103 10.91 -24.36 -7.96
CA GLN A 103 11.13 -25.25 -6.83
C GLN A 103 10.29 -26.53 -6.92
N LEU A 104 9.01 -26.41 -7.29
CA LEU A 104 8.11 -27.56 -7.49
C LEU A 104 8.60 -28.49 -8.61
N CYS A 105 9.03 -27.93 -9.74
CA CYS A 105 9.62 -28.68 -10.83
C CYS A 105 10.88 -29.44 -10.39
N LYS A 106 11.75 -28.81 -9.58
CA LYS A 106 12.94 -29.47 -8.99
C LYS A 106 12.58 -30.60 -8.01
N GLN A 107 11.41 -30.54 -7.38
CA GLN A 107 10.88 -31.58 -6.49
C GLN A 107 10.14 -32.71 -7.25
N GLY A 108 10.22 -32.75 -8.59
CA GLY A 108 9.58 -33.79 -9.41
C GLY A 108 8.06 -33.61 -9.58
N LYS A 109 7.48 -32.51 -9.08
CA LYS A 109 6.07 -32.15 -9.31
C LYS A 109 6.02 -31.13 -10.44
N SER A 110 5.50 -31.51 -11.62
CA SER A 110 5.39 -30.57 -12.73
C SER A 110 4.30 -29.53 -12.45
N ALA A 111 4.72 -28.28 -12.19
CA ALA A 111 3.82 -27.14 -12.07
C ALA A 111 4.02 -26.23 -13.28
N LYS A 112 3.03 -26.18 -14.19
CA LYS A 112 3.06 -25.28 -15.34
C LYS A 112 2.44 -23.95 -14.96
N VAL A 113 3.24 -22.89 -14.86
CA VAL A 113 2.74 -21.52 -14.73
C VAL A 113 2.16 -21.10 -16.07
N VAL A 114 0.84 -21.00 -16.15
CA VAL A 114 0.14 -20.51 -17.35
C VAL A 114 -0.16 -19.03 -17.15
N LYS A 115 0.19 -18.18 -18.12
CA LYS A 115 -0.31 -16.80 -18.15
C LYS A 115 -1.82 -16.86 -18.37
N PHE A 116 -2.58 -16.58 -17.32
CA PHE A 116 -4.03 -16.41 -17.45
C PHE A 116 -4.30 -14.98 -17.91
N ASN A 117 -4.87 -14.83 -19.11
CA ASN A 117 -5.37 -13.54 -19.57
C ASN A 117 -6.86 -13.48 -19.22
N ALA A 118 -7.25 -12.55 -18.33
CA ALA A 118 -8.64 -12.45 -17.87
C ALA A 118 -9.63 -12.05 -18.98
N ASN A 119 -9.15 -11.69 -20.18
CA ASN A 119 -9.97 -11.35 -21.35
C ASN A 119 -10.20 -12.52 -22.30
N SER A 120 -9.73 -13.73 -21.99
CA SER A 120 -10.09 -14.95 -22.73
C SER A 120 -11.12 -15.74 -21.93
N SER A 121 -12.39 -15.33 -22.02
CA SER A 121 -13.54 -16.10 -21.54
C SER A 121 -14.67 -15.91 -22.55
N LEU A 122 -14.87 -16.95 -23.36
CA LEU A 122 -16.03 -17.30 -24.21
C LEU A 122 -16.74 -16.19 -24.99
#